data_AF-A0A1V2R7L0-F1
#
_entry.id   AF-A0A1V2R7L0-F1
#
_cell.length_a   1.000
_cell.length_b   1.000
_cell.length_c   1.000
_cell.angle_alpha   90.00
_cell.angle_beta   90.00
_cell.angle_gamma   90.00
#
_symmetry.space_group_name_H-M   'P 1'
#
loop_
_entity.id
_entity.type
_entity.pdbx_description
1 polymer ?
#
loop_
_entity_poly.entity_id
_entity_poly.type
_entity_poly.pdbx_seq_one_letter_code
_entity_poly.pdbx_strand_id
1 'polypeptide(L)'
;MRITYMALISSLILSVSSSLVPAWATDHQHHAMMPTNPPATTTAVYQTTGIVKQWNTNSVTLSHAPVADLKWPAMTMAFTLPSSSELTPLAANTPVTFSFIQNESGYILTAITPQQP
;
A
#
# COMPACT_ATOMS: atom_id res chain seq x y z
N MET A 1 -27.02 -45.04 25.95
CA MET A 1 -27.79 -44.32 26.99
C MET A 1 -27.36 -42.86 26.92
N ARG A 2 -28.33 -41.95 26.81
CA ARG A 2 -28.20 -40.48 26.72
C ARG A 2 -27.99 -39.87 28.11
N ILE A 3 -27.39 -38.68 28.21
CA ILE A 3 -27.89 -37.56 29.06
C ILE A 3 -27.21 -36.24 28.63
N THR A 4 -28.05 -35.21 28.57
CA THR A 4 -27.87 -33.82 28.07
C THR A 4 -28.00 -32.84 29.26
N TYR A 5 -27.59 -31.56 29.13
CA TYR A 5 -28.09 -30.28 29.74
C TYR A 5 -26.90 -29.27 29.77
N MET A 6 -26.81 -28.12 29.08
CA MET A 6 -27.61 -26.88 28.87
C MET A 6 -27.77 -25.97 30.11
N ALA A 7 -27.12 -24.78 30.07
CA ALA A 7 -27.46 -23.49 30.76
C ALA A 7 -26.22 -22.54 30.72
N LEU A 8 -26.22 -21.21 30.56
CA LEU A 8 -27.25 -20.15 30.46
C LEU A 8 -26.61 -18.85 29.92
N ILE A 9 -27.46 -17.91 29.49
CA ILE A 9 -27.22 -16.67 28.73
C ILE A 9 -27.35 -15.44 29.65
N SER A 10 -26.59 -14.35 29.40
CA SER A 10 -26.91 -12.97 29.82
C SER A 10 -25.84 -11.99 29.31
N SER A 11 -26.10 -10.77 28.85
CA SER A 11 -27.23 -9.86 29.10
C SER A 11 -27.44 -8.90 27.91
N LEU A 12 -28.71 -8.55 27.70
CA LEU A 12 -29.22 -7.50 26.80
C LEU A 12 -29.48 -6.24 27.65
N ILE A 13 -28.85 -5.12 27.34
CA ILE A 13 -29.13 -3.83 27.99
C ILE A 13 -29.95 -2.97 27.04
N LEU A 14 -31.18 -2.68 27.45
CA LEU A 14 -32.14 -1.81 26.78
C LEU A 14 -32.02 -0.40 27.39
N SER A 15 -31.54 0.58 26.63
CA SER A 15 -31.61 1.99 27.05
C SER A 15 -32.72 2.71 26.29
N VAL A 16 -33.72 3.13 27.06
CA VAL A 16 -34.86 3.96 26.69
C VAL A 16 -34.38 5.39 26.42
N SER A 17 -34.80 5.98 25.30
CA SER A 17 -34.54 7.37 24.95
C SER A 17 -35.84 8.17 24.96
N SER A 18 -35.87 9.28 25.69
CA SER A 18 -36.83 10.37 25.47
C SER A 18 -36.36 11.66 26.13
N SER A 19 -36.17 12.71 25.34
CA SER A 19 -36.27 14.10 25.77
C SER A 19 -36.69 14.94 24.57
N LEU A 20 -37.73 15.75 24.78
CA LEU A 20 -38.33 16.65 23.78
C LEU A 20 -37.93 18.11 24.07
N VAL A 21 -38.05 18.93 23.01
CA VAL A 21 -38.23 20.41 22.90
C VAL A 21 -37.06 21.37 23.22
N PRO A 22 -37.04 22.62 22.68
CA PRO A 22 -37.93 23.28 21.69
C PRO A 22 -37.22 24.04 20.52
N ALA A 23 -38.03 24.54 19.60
CA ALA A 23 -37.67 25.36 18.43
C ALA A 23 -37.88 26.87 18.69
N TRP A 24 -36.82 27.67 18.77
CA TRP A 24 -36.81 29.12 18.48
C TRP A 24 -35.38 29.69 18.46
N ALA A 25 -35.17 30.67 17.56
CA ALA A 25 -34.04 31.61 17.42
C ALA A 25 -33.01 31.35 16.29
N THR A 26 -33.24 32.02 15.16
CA THR A 26 -32.32 32.93 14.44
C THR A 26 -30.82 32.60 14.39
N ASP A 27 -30.32 32.32 13.18
CA ASP A 27 -29.41 33.19 12.42
C ASP A 27 -28.51 32.37 11.46
N HIS A 28 -28.11 33.00 10.37
CA HIS A 28 -27.33 32.44 9.28
C HIS A 28 -25.99 31.83 9.75
N GLN A 29 -25.81 30.52 9.61
CA GLN A 29 -24.50 29.87 9.73
C GLN A 29 -24.30 28.99 8.51
N HIS A 30 -23.41 29.44 7.64
CA HIS A 30 -22.87 28.65 6.52
C HIS A 30 -22.43 27.30 7.06
N HIS A 31 -22.87 26.21 6.42
CA HIS A 31 -22.41 24.88 6.74
C HIS A 31 -20.89 24.88 6.60
N ALA A 32 -20.19 24.95 7.74
CA ALA A 32 -18.77 24.73 7.84
C ALA A 32 -18.55 23.26 7.46
N MET A 33 -18.35 23.05 6.16
CA MET A 33 -17.72 21.86 5.61
C MET A 33 -16.37 21.70 6.31
N MET A 34 -16.37 20.86 7.34
CA MET A 34 -15.14 20.39 7.97
C MET A 34 -14.32 19.76 6.85
N PRO A 35 -13.07 20.22 6.59
CA PRO A 35 -12.21 19.51 5.67
C PRO A 35 -11.87 18.18 6.36
N THR A 36 -12.61 17.13 6.04
CA THR A 36 -12.17 15.76 6.30
C THR A 36 -10.97 15.54 5.40
N ASN A 37 -9.79 15.92 5.89
CA ASN A 37 -8.53 15.62 5.24
C ASN A 37 -8.50 14.10 5.04
N PRO A 38 -8.54 13.59 3.80
CA PRO A 38 -8.47 12.16 3.57
C PRO A 38 -7.19 11.63 4.22
N PRO A 39 -7.21 10.49 4.93
CA PRO A 39 -5.97 9.89 5.40
C PRO A 39 -5.07 9.64 4.19
N ALA A 40 -3.88 10.24 4.19
CA ALA A 40 -2.89 10.02 3.15
C ALA A 40 -2.43 8.56 3.23
N THR A 41 -2.86 7.74 2.27
CA THR A 41 -2.34 6.38 2.10
C THR A 41 -0.90 6.46 1.62
N THR A 42 0.04 6.23 2.52
CA THR A 42 1.46 6.12 2.16
C THR A 42 1.70 4.81 1.42
N THR A 43 2.00 4.87 0.13
CA THR A 43 2.42 3.71 -0.66
C THR A 43 3.76 3.19 -0.13
N ALA A 44 3.82 1.90 0.23
CA ALA A 44 5.06 1.28 0.69
C ALA A 44 6.10 1.24 -0.45
N VAL A 45 7.34 1.63 -0.13
CA VAL A 45 8.49 1.56 -1.02
C VAL A 45 9.39 0.43 -0.55
N TYR A 46 9.72 -0.48 -1.45
CA TYR A 46 10.63 -1.60 -1.21
C TYR A 46 11.98 -1.31 -1.86
N GLN A 47 13.06 -1.69 -1.21
CA GLN A 47 14.42 -1.56 -1.74
C GLN A 47 15.13 -2.92 -1.72
N THR A 48 15.85 -3.22 -2.79
CA THR A 48 16.71 -4.41 -2.88
C THR A 48 17.87 -4.17 -3.84
N THR A 49 18.75 -5.15 -3.96
CA THR A 49 19.86 -5.16 -4.91
C THR A 49 19.60 -6.18 -6.01
N GLY A 50 20.33 -6.07 -7.11
CA GLY A 50 20.21 -7.03 -8.20
C GLY A 50 21.17 -6.78 -9.35
N ILE A 51 20.98 -7.55 -10.41
CA ILE A 51 21.72 -7.46 -11.66
C ILE A 51 20.74 -7.17 -12.80
N VAL A 52 21.06 -6.18 -13.64
CA VAL A 52 20.29 -5.89 -14.86
C VAL A 52 20.41 -7.06 -15.83
N LYS A 53 19.28 -7.64 -16.24
CA LYS A 53 19.24 -8.71 -17.26
C LYS A 53 18.88 -8.18 -18.64
N GLN A 54 17.90 -7.28 -18.71
CA GLN A 54 17.45 -6.68 -19.96
C GLN A 54 16.73 -5.35 -19.67
N TRP A 55 16.97 -4.33 -20.49
CA TRP A 55 16.26 -3.06 -20.44
C TRP A 55 15.41 -2.89 -21.71
N ASN A 56 14.12 -2.60 -21.54
CA ASN A 56 13.16 -2.37 -22.62
C ASN A 56 12.54 -0.96 -22.48
N THR A 57 11.70 -0.56 -23.45
CA THR A 57 11.05 0.75 -23.46
C THR A 57 10.23 1.04 -22.20
N ASN A 58 9.52 0.03 -21.68
CA ASN A 58 8.55 0.21 -20.59
C ASN A 58 8.87 -0.64 -19.35
N SER A 59 9.95 -1.42 -19.39
CA SER A 59 10.28 -2.35 -18.31
C SER A 59 11.78 -2.64 -18.24
N VAL A 60 12.23 -3.06 -17.07
CA VAL A 60 13.56 -3.63 -16.86
C VAL A 60 13.44 -4.99 -16.19
N THR A 61 14.10 -6.00 -16.73
CA THR A 61 14.23 -7.31 -16.12
C THR A 61 15.45 -7.33 -15.20
N LEU A 62 15.23 -7.61 -13.92
CA LEU A 62 16.25 -7.65 -12.89
C LEU A 62 16.29 -9.05 -12.25
N SER A 63 17.51 -9.57 -12.07
CA SER A 63 17.75 -10.67 -11.14
C SER A 63 18.00 -10.05 -9.78
N HIS A 64 17.00 -10.07 -8.90
CA HIS A 64 17.04 -9.35 -7.63
C HIS A 64 17.35 -10.28 -6.46
N ALA A 65 17.96 -9.71 -5.42
CA ALA A 65 18.17 -10.35 -4.13
C ALA A 65 16.83 -10.50 -3.38
N PRO A 66 16.75 -11.32 -2.31
CA PRO A 66 15.52 -11.53 -1.56
C PRO A 66 14.90 -10.22 -1.06
N VAL A 67 13.57 -10.14 -1.04
CA VAL A 67 12.82 -9.00 -0.50
C VAL A 67 12.03 -9.48 0.70
N ALA A 68 12.58 -9.26 1.91
CA ALA A 68 12.07 -9.83 3.15
C ALA A 68 10.62 -9.41 3.46
N ASP A 69 10.30 -8.12 3.27
CA ASP A 69 8.98 -7.56 3.55
C ASP A 69 7.87 -8.22 2.70
N LEU A 70 8.23 -8.64 1.48
CA LEU A 70 7.34 -9.35 0.55
C LEU A 70 7.47 -10.87 0.64
N LYS A 71 8.39 -11.39 1.47
CA LYS A 71 8.75 -12.83 1.57
C LYS A 71 9.17 -13.44 0.23
N TRP A 72 9.81 -12.64 -0.62
CA TRP A 72 10.29 -13.11 -1.92
C TRP A 72 11.69 -13.70 -1.82
N PRO A 73 11.96 -14.85 -2.47
CA PRO A 73 13.32 -15.32 -2.66
C PRO A 73 14.06 -14.44 -3.68
N ALA A 74 15.35 -14.71 -3.86
CA ALA A 74 16.06 -14.19 -5.02
C ALA A 74 15.45 -14.78 -6.30
N MET A 75 15.10 -13.92 -7.26
CA MET A 75 14.50 -14.36 -8.52
C MET A 75 14.73 -13.34 -9.64
N THR A 76 14.35 -13.72 -10.86
CA THR A 76 14.43 -12.85 -12.03
C THR A 76 13.03 -12.48 -12.49
N MET A 77 12.71 -11.19 -12.52
CA MET A 77 11.40 -10.70 -12.96
C MET A 77 11.51 -9.32 -13.61
N ALA A 78 10.44 -8.90 -14.29
CA ALA A 78 10.33 -7.57 -14.87
C ALA A 78 9.70 -6.58 -13.88
N PHE A 79 10.27 -5.38 -13.82
CA PHE A 79 9.73 -4.21 -13.16
C PHE A 79 9.32 -3.19 -14.21
N THR A 80 8.15 -2.57 -14.02
CA THR A 80 7.63 -1.53 -14.92
C THR A 80 8.39 -0.23 -14.70
N LEU A 81 8.72 0.46 -15.79
CA LEU A 81 9.28 1.82 -15.73
C LEU A 81 8.14 2.84 -15.65
N PRO A 82 8.28 3.92 -14.86
CA PRO A 82 7.30 4.99 -14.84
C PRO A 82 7.15 5.64 -16.23
N SER A 83 5.94 6.06 -16.57
CA SER A 83 5.62 6.64 -17.90
C SER A 83 6.44 7.90 -18.23
N SER A 84 6.85 8.65 -17.21
CA SER A 84 7.67 9.86 -17.30
C SER A 84 9.03 9.69 -16.61
N SER A 85 9.54 8.45 -16.60
CA SER A 85 10.77 8.08 -15.90
C SER A 85 12.00 8.78 -16.49
N GLU A 86 12.68 9.58 -15.69
CA GLU A 86 14.05 10.07 -15.99
C GLU A 86 15.12 9.00 -15.74
N LEU A 87 14.73 7.79 -15.35
CA LEU A 87 15.68 6.69 -15.11
C LEU A 87 16.44 6.35 -16.39
N THR A 88 17.77 6.45 -16.31
CA THR A 88 18.67 6.18 -17.43
C THR A 88 18.81 4.67 -17.64
N PRO A 89 18.67 4.16 -18.87
CA PRO A 89 18.92 2.76 -19.18
C PRO A 89 20.32 2.30 -18.77
N LEU A 90 20.39 1.14 -18.13
CA LEU A 90 21.63 0.51 -17.71
C LEU A 90 21.93 -0.72 -18.57
N ALA A 91 23.23 -0.96 -18.85
CA ALA A 91 23.67 -2.13 -19.60
C ALA A 91 23.37 -3.43 -18.85
N ALA A 92 23.18 -4.52 -19.58
CA ALA A 92 23.05 -5.85 -19.00
C ALA A 92 24.30 -6.21 -18.17
N ASN A 93 24.10 -7.01 -17.12
CA ASN A 93 25.07 -7.40 -16.11
C ASN A 93 25.56 -6.27 -15.18
N THR A 94 24.96 -5.07 -15.24
CA THR A 94 25.24 -4.01 -14.27
C THR A 94 24.68 -4.39 -12.90
N PRO A 95 25.50 -4.41 -11.82
CA PRO A 95 25.00 -4.54 -10.46
C PRO A 95 24.34 -3.23 -10.02
N VAL A 96 23.18 -3.33 -9.35
CA VAL A 96 22.34 -2.18 -9.02
C VAL A 96 21.75 -2.28 -7.62
N THR A 97 21.53 -1.13 -6.99
CA THR A 97 20.57 -0.96 -5.91
C THR A 97 19.35 -0.26 -6.48
N PHE A 98 18.15 -0.73 -6.18
CA PHE A 98 16.94 -0.17 -6.74
C PHE A 98 15.78 -0.22 -5.76
N SER A 99 14.84 0.70 -5.95
CA SER A 99 13.59 0.80 -5.20
C SER A 99 12.39 0.67 -6.12
N PHE A 100 11.31 0.12 -5.60
CA PHE A 100 10.05 -0.04 -6.31
C PHE A 100 8.85 0.07 -5.37
N ILE A 101 7.69 0.36 -5.95
CA ILE A 101 6.39 0.30 -5.28
C ILE A 101 5.55 -0.81 -5.89
N GLN A 102 4.55 -1.27 -5.14
CA GLN A 102 3.48 -2.12 -5.66
C GLN A 102 2.19 -1.32 -5.75
N ASN A 103 1.53 -1.34 -6.90
CA ASN A 103 0.19 -0.79 -7.09
C ASN A 103 -0.68 -1.72 -7.94
N GLU A 104 -1.86 -1.24 -8.36
CA GLU A 104 -2.81 -2.01 -9.19
C GLU A 104 -2.22 -2.48 -10.53
N SER A 105 -1.22 -1.78 -11.07
CA SER A 105 -0.53 -2.13 -12.32
C SER A 105 0.65 -3.08 -12.13
N GLY A 106 0.98 -3.46 -10.89
CA GLY A 106 2.10 -4.35 -10.56
C GLY A 106 3.25 -3.63 -9.85
N TYR A 107 4.49 -3.99 -10.19
CA TYR A 107 5.70 -3.49 -9.53
C TYR A 107 6.39 -2.43 -10.38
N ILE A 108 6.44 -1.21 -9.86
CA ILE A 108 6.93 -0.04 -10.59
C ILE A 108 8.23 0.44 -9.96
N LEU A 109 9.27 0.53 -10.78
CA LEU A 109 10.57 1.04 -10.36
C LEU A 109 10.46 2.53 -10.03
N THR A 110 11.00 2.95 -8.88
CA THR A 110 11.02 4.35 -8.46
C THR A 110 12.43 4.94 -8.46
N ALA A 111 13.45 4.12 -8.25
CA ALA A 111 14.85 4.51 -8.32
C ALA A 111 15.72 3.31 -8.70
N ILE A 112 16.82 3.57 -9.41
CA ILE A 112 17.85 2.58 -9.71
C ILE A 112 19.20 3.25 -9.83
N THR A 113 20.23 2.65 -9.24
CA THR A 113 21.59 3.19 -9.23
C THR A 113 22.59 2.05 -9.39
N PRO A 114 23.57 2.17 -10.32
CA PRO A 114 24.68 1.24 -10.41
C PRO A 114 25.43 1.16 -9.08
N GLN A 115 25.72 -0.05 -8.62
CA GLN A 115 26.65 -0.25 -7.52
C GLN A 115 28.06 -0.01 -8.04
N GLN A 116 28.78 0.91 -7.40
CA GLN A 116 30.17 1.15 -7.73
C GLN A 116 31.00 -0.10 -7.35
N PRO A 117 31.97 -0.52 -8.19
CA PRO A 117 32.86 -1.63 -7.89
C PRO A 117 33.71 -1.39 -6.63
#